data_AF-A0A4Q2L4Y7-F1
#
_entry.id   AF-A0A4Q2L4Y7-F1
#
_cell.length_a   1.000
_cell.length_b   1.000
_cell.length_c   1.000
_cell.angle_alpha   90.00
_cell.angle_beta   90.00
_cell.angle_gamma   90.00
#
_symmetry.space_group_name_H-M   'P 1'
#
loop_
_entity.id
_entity.type
_entity.pdbx_description
1 polymer ?
#
loop_
_entity_poly.entity_id
_entity_poly.type
_entity_poly.pdbx_seq_one_letter_code
_entity_poly.pdbx_strand_id
1 'polypeptide(L)'
;MDESDGIQASGAKTGVLTIAGVIALAIGIVGVAIYTFTPRNTPVEGDAPADAAWQSGVIIGSALFVGVGALLLLLALVSFLRTRRER
;
A
#
# COMPACT_ATOMS: atom_id res chain seq x y z
N MET A 1 -19.03 -16.99 -27.03
CA MET A 1 -18.35 -16.27 -25.95
C MET A 1 -18.34 -14.82 -26.38
N ASP A 2 -19.15 -14.01 -25.72
CA ASP A 2 -19.44 -12.63 -26.12
C ASP A 2 -18.23 -11.74 -25.81
N GLU A 3 -17.78 -10.98 -26.81
CA GLU A 3 -16.62 -10.07 -26.72
C GLU A 3 -16.79 -8.98 -25.66
N SER A 4 -18.05 -8.70 -25.25
CA SER A 4 -18.40 -7.73 -24.21
C SER A 4 -17.93 -8.13 -22.81
N ASP A 5 -17.86 -9.42 -22.49
CA ASP A 5 -17.49 -9.91 -21.16
C ASP A 5 -15.99 -9.68 -20.87
N GLY A 6 -15.14 -9.79 -21.90
CA GLY A 6 -13.69 -9.57 -21.78
C GLY A 6 -13.33 -8.12 -21.46
N ILE A 7 -14.05 -7.16 -22.04
CA ILE A 7 -13.82 -5.73 -21.82
C ILE A 7 -14.28 -5.32 -20.41
N GLN A 8 -15.43 -5.80 -19.94
CA GLN A 8 -15.90 -5.52 -18.58
C GLN A 8 -15.00 -6.15 -17.51
N ALA A 9 -14.55 -7.40 -17.72
CA ALA A 9 -13.66 -8.08 -16.78
C ALA A 9 -12.28 -7.41 -16.64
N SER A 10 -11.74 -6.83 -17.73
CA SER A 10 -10.47 -6.10 -17.71
C SER A 10 -10.56 -4.77 -16.93
N GLY A 11 -11.67 -4.04 -17.11
CA GLY A 11 -11.95 -2.80 -16.36
C GLY A 11 -12.11 -3.04 -14.86
N ALA A 12 -12.84 -4.09 -14.48
CA ALA A 12 -13.06 -4.46 -13.07
C ALA A 12 -11.75 -4.81 -12.35
N LYS A 13 -10.85 -5.57 -12.99
CA LYS A 13 -9.54 -5.93 -12.42
C LYS A 13 -8.65 -4.70 -12.20
N THR A 14 -8.64 -3.77 -13.14
CA THR A 14 -7.86 -2.53 -13.01
C THR A 14 -8.40 -1.67 -11.88
N GLY A 15 -9.73 -1.54 -11.76
CA GLY A 15 -10.38 -0.82 -10.66
C GLY A 15 -10.06 -1.41 -9.28
N VAL A 16 -10.13 -2.74 -9.14
CA VAL A 16 -9.78 -3.43 -7.89
C VAL A 16 -8.32 -3.21 -7.51
N LEU A 17 -7.39 -3.32 -8.46
CA LEU A 17 -5.96 -3.05 -8.21
C LEU A 17 -5.73 -1.61 -7.76
N THR A 18 -6.38 -0.64 -8.40
CA THR A 18 -6.28 0.76 -8.00
C THR A 18 -6.83 0.99 -6.60
N ILE A 19 -8.05 0.52 -6.29
CA ILE A 19 -8.67 0.72 -4.98
C ILE A 19 -7.85 0.05 -3.88
N ALA A 20 -7.44 -1.21 -4.08
CA ALA A 20 -6.60 -1.92 -3.11
C ALA A 20 -5.24 -1.22 -2.93
N GLY A 21 -4.63 -0.74 -4.02
CA GLY A 21 -3.38 0.02 -3.99
C GLY A 21 -3.50 1.33 -3.21
N VAL A 22 -4.57 2.10 -3.44
CA VAL A 22 -4.83 3.35 -2.70
C VAL A 22 -5.03 3.07 -1.21
N ILE A 23 -5.83 2.07 -0.85
CA ILE A 23 -6.09 1.72 0.55
C ILE A 23 -4.80 1.29 1.24
N ALA A 24 -4.05 0.38 0.63
CA ALA A 24 -2.77 -0.09 1.18
C ALA A 24 -1.78 1.06 1.34
N LEU A 25 -1.66 1.93 0.34
CA LEU A 25 -0.77 3.09 0.41
C LEU A 25 -1.19 4.06 1.52
N ALA A 26 -2.49 4.33 1.66
CA ALA A 26 -3.02 5.20 2.72
C ALA A 26 -2.69 4.65 4.11
N ILE A 27 -2.91 3.34 4.34
CA ILE A 27 -2.55 2.67 5.60
C ILE A 27 -1.05 2.79 5.86
N GLY A 28 -0.22 2.55 4.84
CA GLY A 28 1.23 2.68 4.94
C GLY A 28 1.69 4.09 5.31
N ILE A 29 1.11 5.12 4.67
CA ILE A 29 1.41 6.53 4.96
C ILE A 29 0.99 6.89 6.39
N VAL A 30 -0.17 6.42 6.85
CA VAL A 30 -0.61 6.62 8.24
C VAL A 30 0.38 6.00 9.22
N GLY A 31 0.86 4.79 8.95
CA GLY A 31 1.88 4.14 9.77
C GLY A 31 3.22 4.91 9.78
N VAL A 32 3.66 5.44 8.62
CA VAL A 32 4.83 6.33 8.55
C VAL A 32 4.60 7.60 9.39
N ALA A 33 3.42 8.21 9.32
CA ALA A 33 3.09 9.38 10.11
C ALA A 33 3.12 9.06 11.61
N ILE A 34 2.53 7.94 12.04
CA ILE A 34 2.58 7.49 13.44
C ILE A 34 4.04 7.36 13.89
N TYR A 35 4.87 6.64 13.15
CA TYR A 35 6.29 6.50 13.50
C TYR A 35 7.03 7.85 13.55
N THR A 36 6.75 8.74 12.61
CA THR A 36 7.43 10.05 12.50
C THR A 36 7.05 10.99 13.64
N PHE A 37 5.79 10.98 14.07
CA PHE A 37 5.27 11.89 15.10
C PHE A 37 5.25 11.30 16.51
N THR A 38 5.57 10.01 16.68
CA THR A 38 5.64 9.40 18.01
C THR A 38 6.91 9.87 18.73
N PRO A 39 6.80 10.49 19.92
CA PRO A 39 7.96 10.84 20.73
C PRO A 39 8.80 9.59 21.02
N ARG A 40 10.12 9.67 20.83
CA ARG A 40 11.01 8.58 21.21
C ARG A 40 11.19 8.63 22.73
N ASN A 41 10.68 7.61 23.43
CA ASN A 41 11.02 7.40 24.84
C ASN A 41 12.55 7.27 24.94
N THR A 42 13.15 8.05 25.83
CA THR A 42 14.56 7.87 26.17
C THR A 42 14.71 6.52 26.89
N PRO A 43 15.82 5.77 26.70
CA PRO A 43 15.98 4.42 27.26
C PRO A 43 15.90 4.30 28.78
N VAL A 44 15.79 5.44 29.48
CA VAL A 44 15.88 5.56 30.93
C VAL A 44 14.50 5.50 31.61
N GLU A 45 13.40 5.55 30.86
CA GLU A 45 12.05 5.74 31.42
C GLU A 45 11.04 4.60 31.13
N GLY A 46 11.43 3.46 30.53
CA GLY A 46 10.47 2.37 30.25
C GLY A 46 11.05 1.01 29.84
N ASP A 47 10.15 0.04 29.59
CA ASP A 47 10.44 -1.31 29.08
C ASP A 47 11.05 -1.24 27.66
N ALA A 48 12.36 -0.95 27.61
CA ALA A 48 13.14 -0.82 26.39
C ALA A 48 12.91 -1.89 25.29
N PRO A 49 12.74 -3.20 25.61
CA PRO A 49 12.45 -4.19 24.57
C PRO A 49 11.03 -4.09 24.00
N ALA A 50 10.04 -3.68 24.79
CA ALA A 50 8.65 -3.54 24.33
C ALA A 50 8.51 -2.36 23.37
N ASP A 51 9.14 -1.23 23.69
CA ASP A 51 9.17 -0.03 22.84
C ASP A 51 9.87 -0.31 21.51
N ALA A 52 11.00 -1.03 21.54
CA ALA A 52 11.71 -1.43 20.32
C ALA A 52 10.88 -2.39 19.44
N ALA A 53 10.17 -3.35 20.05
CA ALA A 53 9.28 -4.26 19.34
C ALA A 53 8.11 -3.51 18.68
N TRP A 54 7.51 -2.55 19.38
CA TRP A 54 6.45 -1.72 18.82
C TRP A 54 6.96 -0.85 17.65
N GLN A 55 8.07 -0.16 17.83
CA GLN A 55 8.66 0.70 16.77
C GLN A 55 9.01 -0.12 15.52
N SER A 56 9.68 -1.27 15.69
CA SER A 56 10.02 -2.13 14.55
C SER A 56 8.79 -2.69 13.85
N GLY A 57 7.75 -3.06 14.60
CA GLY A 57 6.46 -3.48 14.04
C GLY A 57 5.81 -2.40 13.18
N VAL A 58 5.76 -1.15 13.68
CA VAL A 58 5.21 -0.02 12.93
C VAL A 58 6.05 0.27 11.68
N ILE A 59 7.37 0.29 11.77
CA ILE A 59 8.25 0.55 10.63
C ILE A 59 8.07 -0.51 9.55
N ILE A 60 8.17 -1.80 9.91
CA ILE A 60 8.08 -2.92 8.97
C ILE A 60 6.69 -2.95 8.34
N GLY A 61 5.63 -2.85 9.15
CA GLY A 61 4.25 -2.84 8.65
C GLY A 61 4.02 -1.70 7.67
N SER A 62 4.44 -0.48 8.02
CA SER A 62 4.29 0.70 7.15
C SER A 62 5.04 0.52 5.83
N ALA A 63 6.27 0.03 5.86
CA ALA A 63 7.07 -0.21 4.67
C ALA A 63 6.42 -1.24 3.73
N LEU A 64 5.87 -2.33 4.28
CA LEU A 64 5.14 -3.34 3.51
C LEU A 64 3.90 -2.75 2.84
N PHE A 65 3.08 -2.01 3.58
CA PHE A 65 1.87 -1.39 3.05
C PHE A 65 2.17 -0.33 1.98
N VAL A 66 3.20 0.51 2.18
CA VAL A 66 3.65 1.46 1.15
C VAL A 66 4.16 0.73 -0.10
N GLY A 67 5.01 -0.27 0.07
CA GLY A 67 5.59 -1.04 -1.04
C GLY A 67 4.54 -1.78 -1.85
N VAL A 68 3.64 -2.51 -1.18
CA VAL A 68 2.53 -3.24 -1.82
C VAL A 68 1.55 -2.27 -2.47
N GLY A 69 1.17 -1.19 -1.77
CA GLY A 69 0.28 -0.17 -2.31
C GLY A 69 0.83 0.46 -3.59
N ALA A 70 2.11 0.87 -3.58
CA ALA A 70 2.79 1.41 -4.75
C ALA A 70 2.86 0.39 -5.90
N LEU A 71 3.18 -0.87 -5.62
CA LEU A 71 3.22 -1.92 -6.63
C LEU A 71 1.86 -2.15 -7.30
N LEU A 72 0.77 -2.20 -6.51
CA LEU A 72 -0.58 -2.37 -7.04
C LEU A 72 -1.00 -1.20 -7.95
N LEU A 73 -0.64 0.03 -7.56
CA LEU A 73 -0.89 1.22 -8.38
C LEU A 73 -0.08 1.20 -9.68
N LEU A 74 1.18 0.76 -9.64
CA LEU A 74 1.99 0.59 -10.84
C LEU A 74 1.42 -0.47 -11.77
N LEU A 75 0.96 -1.61 -11.24
CA LEU A 75 0.30 -2.64 -12.03
C LEU A 75 -1.00 -2.14 -12.67
N ALA A 76 -1.81 -1.39 -11.92
CA ALA A 76 -3.01 -0.77 -12.46
C ALA A 76 -2.68 0.24 -13.58
N LEU A 77 -1.63 1.04 -13.40
CA LEU A 77 -1.14 1.99 -14.41
C LEU A 77 -0.65 1.27 -15.67
N VAL A 78 0.13 0.20 -15.54
CA VAL A 78 0.62 -0.58 -16.68
C VAL A 78 -0.54 -1.20 -17.45
N SER A 79 -1.54 -1.77 -16.76
CA SER A 79 -2.75 -2.30 -17.39
C SER A 79 -3.49 -1.21 -18.19
N PHE A 80 -3.66 -0.02 -17.59
CA PHE A 80 -4.29 1.11 -18.24
C PHE A 80 -3.54 1.59 -19.49
N LEU A 81 -2.22 1.68 -19.41
CA LEU A 81 -1.38 2.10 -20.55
C LEU A 81 -1.40 1.07 -21.68
N ARG A 82 -1.42 -0.24 -21.36
CA ARG A 82 -1.55 -1.29 -22.37
C ARG A 82 -2.88 -1.19 -23.12
N THR A 83 -4.00 -1.03 -22.41
CA THR A 83 -5.32 -0.84 -23.03
C THR A 83 -5.38 0.41 -23.92
N ARG A 84 -4.65 1.47 -23.57
CA ARG A 84 -4.57 2.69 -24.42
C ARG A 84 -3.74 2.51 -25.68
N ARG A 85 -2.74 1.62 -25.68
CA ARG A 85 -1.86 1.39 -26.84
C ARG A 85 -2.48 0.48 -27.89
N GLU A 86 -3.43 -0.36 -27.48
CA GLU A 86 -4.17 -1.27 -28.35
C GLU A 86 -5.39 -0.61 -29.03
N ARG A 87 -5.70 0.65 -28.66
CA ARG A 87 -6.71 1.49 -29.30
C ARG A 87 -6.06 2.52 -30.22
#